data_AF-A0A2D5H3H5-F1
#
_entry.id   AF-A0A2D5H3H5-F1
#
_cell.length_a   1.000
_cell.length_b   1.000
_cell.length_c   1.000
_cell.angle_alpha   90.00
_cell.angle_beta   90.00
_cell.angle_gamma   90.00
#
_symmetry.space_group_name_H-M   'P 1'
#
loop_
_entity.id
_entity.type
_entity.pdbx_description
1 polymer ?
#
loop_
_entity_poly.entity_id
_entity_poly.type
_entity_poly.pdbx_seq_one_letter_code
_entity_poly.pdbx_strand_id
1 'polypeptide(L)'
;MANMNIRTPRFYTDQISYLLSRGVAQDGNFDVTASNTSNKFMGTFTTGSEPELFDMRPLNKCTFDTSADTDGHVLITIDTQSATSKKSYIAFLNHNLVSSVGKIRIFAGDAASDITAIDGANADTADITWEDATLTEVVNGDTTTAATNDKSVVIEPETDGSTIVTFTEQTNRYWGIQFEGNTTNTGVATNGTWGSTDFFVGCIMIGEYYEMPHAPDLQVTRMISYNRLNDLQESYGGQRFSNLKSYGRTSSSTSKSPFTTGSNGYDSYGGRLIYDMNFSFIDSTDIMPDEYDIPLATDDNFVEDVWNKTNGNHIPFIFSIDKASEGDNAESEHIFGRFANNSLDMQQVAPDIFNVSLTVEEEF
;
A
#
# COMPACT_ATOMS: atom_id res chain seq x y z
N MET A 1 -9.28 18.80 -2.02
CA MET A 1 -10.12 19.87 -1.42
C MET A 1 -10.14 19.64 0.09
N ALA A 2 -9.68 20.56 0.95
CA ALA A 2 -9.38 20.28 2.38
C ALA A 2 -10.58 20.12 3.34
N ASN A 3 -11.79 19.87 2.83
CA ASN A 3 -12.96 19.52 3.65
C ASN A 3 -13.26 18.04 3.45
N MET A 4 -12.46 17.22 4.15
CA MET A 4 -12.51 15.75 4.17
C MET A 4 -13.84 15.29 4.77
N ASN A 5 -14.86 15.22 3.92
CA ASN A 5 -16.13 14.58 4.24
C ASN A 5 -15.94 13.09 4.04
N ILE A 6 -16.11 12.31 5.11
CA ILE A 6 -16.09 10.85 5.00
C ILE A 6 -17.32 10.47 4.18
N ARG A 7 -17.08 9.77 3.07
CA ARG A 7 -18.09 9.30 2.13
C ARG A 7 -18.06 7.79 2.12
N THR A 8 -17.84 7.14 0.98
CA THR A 8 -17.77 5.69 0.90
C THR A 8 -16.31 5.28 1.10
N PRO A 9 -15.92 4.77 2.29
CA PRO A 9 -14.51 4.51 2.54
C PRO A 9 -14.02 3.30 1.77
N ARG A 10 -12.72 3.28 1.50
CA ARG A 10 -12.02 2.18 0.84
C ARG A 10 -10.85 1.72 1.71
N PHE A 11 -10.69 0.41 1.83
CA PHE A 11 -9.63 -0.25 2.60
C PHE A 11 -8.70 -0.96 1.62
N TYR A 12 -7.39 -0.73 1.74
CA TYR A 12 -6.38 -1.40 0.92
C TYR A 12 -5.57 -2.33 1.82
N THR A 13 -5.88 -3.63 1.78
CA THR A 13 -5.26 -4.64 2.66
C THR A 13 -4.13 -5.39 1.97
N ASP A 14 -3.05 -5.64 2.71
CA ASP A 14 -1.86 -6.25 2.13
C ASP A 14 -1.90 -7.78 2.20
N GLN A 15 -1.84 -8.44 1.03
CA GLN A 15 -1.84 -9.89 0.92
C GLN A 15 -0.52 -10.49 1.43
N ILE A 16 0.61 -9.83 1.20
CA ILE A 16 1.93 -10.37 1.60
C ILE A 16 2.00 -10.52 3.12
N SER A 17 1.69 -9.46 3.85
CA SER A 17 1.66 -9.42 5.31
C SER A 17 0.65 -10.43 5.89
N TYR A 18 -0.51 -10.58 5.24
CA TYR A 18 -1.45 -11.62 5.59
C TYR A 18 -0.81 -13.01 5.48
N LEU A 19 -0.19 -13.35 4.35
CA LEU A 19 0.47 -14.65 4.13
C LEU A 19 1.62 -14.90 5.10
N LEU A 20 2.47 -13.89 5.34
CA LEU A 20 3.54 -13.96 6.34
C LEU A 20 2.99 -14.25 7.74
N SER A 21 1.86 -13.63 8.12
CA SER A 21 1.20 -13.89 9.41
C SER A 21 0.61 -15.30 9.52
N ARG A 22 0.29 -15.93 8.39
CA ARG A 22 -0.18 -17.33 8.28
C ARG A 22 0.97 -18.33 8.17
N GLY A 23 2.22 -17.89 8.20
CA GLY A 23 3.41 -18.74 8.21
C GLY A 23 3.95 -19.10 6.83
N VAL A 24 3.54 -18.39 5.78
CA VAL A 24 4.20 -18.49 4.47
C VAL A 24 5.62 -17.95 4.62
N ALA A 25 6.60 -18.75 4.19
CA ALA A 25 8.00 -18.33 4.21
C ALA A 25 8.19 -17.16 3.24
N GLN A 26 8.98 -16.18 3.66
CA GLN A 26 9.32 -15.06 2.79
C GLN A 26 10.29 -15.51 1.69
N ASP A 27 11.41 -16.12 2.08
CA ASP A 27 12.43 -16.64 1.16
C ASP A 27 11.82 -17.64 0.18
N GLY A 28 12.05 -17.40 -1.11
CA GLY A 28 11.50 -18.15 -2.24
C GLY A 28 10.09 -17.73 -2.68
N ASN A 29 9.35 -16.95 -1.90
CA ASN A 29 8.01 -16.47 -2.27
C ASN A 29 7.94 -14.95 -2.48
N PHE A 30 8.70 -14.15 -1.73
CA PHE A 30 8.72 -12.69 -1.80
C PHE A 30 10.16 -12.21 -1.86
N ASP A 31 10.78 -12.32 -3.04
CA ASP A 31 12.24 -12.26 -3.19
C ASP A 31 12.68 -11.02 -3.97
N VAL A 32 13.88 -10.51 -3.67
CA VAL A 32 14.59 -9.58 -4.55
C VAL A 32 15.60 -10.35 -5.38
N THR A 33 15.40 -10.38 -6.69
CA THR A 33 16.20 -11.18 -7.61
C THR A 33 17.69 -10.85 -7.48
N ALA A 34 18.48 -11.86 -7.11
CA ALA A 34 19.90 -11.71 -6.83
C ALA A 34 20.71 -11.20 -8.04
N SER A 35 21.68 -10.34 -7.75
CA SER A 35 22.72 -9.95 -8.71
C SER A 35 23.64 -11.11 -9.05
N ASN A 36 23.94 -11.29 -10.34
CA ASN A 36 25.01 -12.18 -10.78
C ASN A 36 25.71 -11.62 -12.03
N THR A 37 26.86 -12.21 -12.39
CA THR A 37 27.69 -11.74 -13.52
C THR A 37 27.03 -11.81 -14.89
N SER A 38 25.87 -12.44 -15.00
CA SER A 38 25.18 -12.73 -16.25
C SER A 38 23.80 -12.08 -16.34
N ASN A 39 23.35 -11.36 -15.30
CA ASN A 39 22.11 -10.59 -15.31
C ASN A 39 22.41 -9.12 -15.02
N LYS A 40 21.41 -8.24 -15.26
CA LYS A 40 21.48 -6.82 -14.90
C LYS A 40 20.71 -6.53 -13.62
N PHE A 41 20.53 -7.53 -12.75
CA PHE A 41 19.75 -7.34 -11.53
C PHE A 41 20.62 -6.84 -10.38
N MET A 42 20.01 -6.02 -9.53
CA MET A 42 20.59 -5.42 -8.33
C MET A 42 19.87 -5.96 -7.10
N GLY A 43 20.24 -7.15 -6.66
CA GLY A 43 19.67 -7.80 -5.48
C GLY A 43 20.44 -7.56 -4.17
N THR A 44 21.45 -6.69 -4.18
CA THR A 44 22.23 -6.38 -2.96
C THR A 44 21.78 -5.06 -2.35
N PHE A 45 21.40 -5.11 -1.07
CA PHE A 45 21.01 -3.93 -0.30
C PHE A 45 22.24 -3.20 0.25
N THR A 46 22.26 -1.89 0.10
CA THR A 46 23.19 -0.99 0.80
C THR A 46 22.76 -0.79 2.25
N THR A 47 21.44 -0.76 2.48
CA THR A 47 20.81 -0.66 3.80
C THR A 47 19.45 -1.36 3.73
N GLY A 48 19.06 -1.97 4.84
CA GLY A 48 17.84 -2.77 4.91
C GLY A 48 18.06 -4.20 4.44
N SER A 49 16.96 -4.91 4.24
CA SER A 49 16.90 -6.32 3.87
C SER A 49 15.55 -6.64 3.23
N GLU A 50 15.49 -7.74 2.50
CA GLU A 50 14.25 -8.19 1.84
C GLU A 50 13.04 -8.27 2.81
N PRO A 51 13.16 -8.78 4.06
CA PRO A 51 12.03 -8.79 4.99
C PRO A 51 11.47 -7.41 5.31
N GLU A 52 12.34 -6.39 5.32
CA GLU A 52 11.96 -5.02 5.66
C GLU A 52 11.16 -4.35 4.52
N LEU A 53 11.18 -4.88 3.30
CA LEU A 53 10.30 -4.41 2.22
C LEU A 53 8.82 -4.71 2.48
N PHE A 54 8.53 -5.70 3.34
CA PHE A 54 7.19 -6.24 3.59
C PHE A 54 6.83 -6.22 5.09
N ASP A 55 7.56 -5.48 5.92
CA ASP A 55 7.39 -5.48 7.38
C ASP A 55 6.29 -4.53 7.89
N MET A 56 5.60 -3.84 6.96
CA MET A 56 4.58 -2.84 7.24
C MET A 56 5.08 -1.64 8.07
N ARG A 57 6.38 -1.32 7.95
CA ARG A 57 6.99 -0.13 8.54
C ARG A 57 7.58 0.75 7.45
N PRO A 58 6.77 1.61 6.80
CA PRO A 58 7.21 2.48 5.71
C PRO A 58 8.44 3.35 6.00
N LEU A 59 8.78 3.61 7.26
CA LEU A 59 9.98 4.39 7.61
C LEU A 59 11.28 3.56 7.63
N ASN A 60 11.20 2.23 7.59
CA ASN A 60 12.34 1.33 7.44
C ASN A 60 12.77 1.31 5.97
N LYS A 61 13.80 2.08 5.63
CA LYS A 61 14.24 2.22 4.24
C LYS A 61 15.12 1.05 3.81
N CYS A 62 14.74 0.44 2.71
CA CYS A 62 15.59 -0.46 1.94
C CYS A 62 16.24 0.31 0.79
N THR A 63 17.56 0.32 0.70
CA THR A 63 18.34 1.12 -0.27
C THR A 63 19.21 0.23 -1.14
N PHE A 64 19.31 0.58 -2.42
CA PHE A 64 20.10 -0.10 -3.44
C PHE A 64 21.15 0.88 -4.01
N ASP A 65 22.38 0.41 -4.28
CA ASP A 65 23.50 1.22 -4.78
C ASP A 65 23.38 1.60 -6.26
N THR A 66 22.24 2.18 -6.64
CA THR A 66 21.90 2.49 -8.04
C THR A 66 22.76 3.61 -8.62
N SER A 67 23.42 4.41 -7.78
CA SER A 67 24.37 5.43 -8.26
C SER A 67 25.71 4.83 -8.72
N ALA A 68 26.08 3.64 -8.24
CA ALA A 68 27.28 2.93 -8.67
C ALA A 68 27.05 1.98 -9.85
N ASP A 69 25.82 1.44 -9.99
CA ASP A 69 25.39 0.59 -11.10
C ASP A 69 24.16 1.23 -11.78
N THR A 70 24.45 2.18 -12.68
CA THR A 70 23.42 3.06 -13.22
C THR A 70 22.52 2.39 -14.26
N ASP A 71 22.86 1.20 -14.77
CA ASP A 71 22.04 0.41 -15.70
C ASP A 71 21.48 -0.88 -15.10
N GLY A 72 21.64 -1.09 -13.79
CA GLY A 72 21.05 -2.20 -13.06
C GLY A 72 19.55 -2.00 -12.77
N HIS A 73 18.84 -3.11 -12.57
CA HIS A 73 17.41 -3.14 -12.26
C HIS A 73 17.17 -3.84 -10.92
N VAL A 74 16.28 -3.32 -10.09
CA VAL A 74 15.82 -4.01 -8.89
C VAL A 74 14.53 -4.75 -9.24
N LEU A 75 14.55 -6.08 -9.25
CA LEU A 75 13.37 -6.90 -9.52
C LEU A 75 12.91 -7.61 -8.26
N ILE A 76 11.66 -7.37 -7.90
CA ILE A 76 10.97 -8.04 -6.81
C ILE A 76 9.98 -9.03 -7.40
N THR A 77 10.08 -10.28 -6.99
CA THR A 77 9.21 -11.38 -7.43
C THR A 77 8.33 -11.86 -6.29
N ILE A 78 7.03 -11.90 -6.53
CA ILE A 78 6.01 -12.20 -5.52
C ILE A 78 5.18 -13.41 -5.96
N ASP A 79 5.06 -14.39 -5.08
CA ASP A 79 4.15 -15.54 -5.18
C ASP A 79 3.06 -15.43 -4.09
N THR A 80 1.85 -15.08 -4.52
CA THR A 80 0.68 -14.88 -3.65
C THR A 80 0.05 -16.18 -3.14
N GLN A 81 0.69 -17.33 -3.42
CA GLN A 81 0.34 -18.70 -3.03
C GLN A 81 -0.94 -19.26 -3.65
N SER A 82 -1.81 -18.43 -4.23
CA SER A 82 -3.07 -18.87 -4.84
C SER A 82 -3.41 -18.09 -6.11
N ALA A 83 -3.76 -18.83 -7.16
CA ALA A 83 -4.32 -18.31 -8.41
C ALA A 83 -5.82 -17.96 -8.30
N THR A 84 -6.38 -17.98 -7.09
CA THR A 84 -7.76 -17.49 -6.83
C THR A 84 -7.76 -16.18 -6.06
N SER A 85 -6.61 -15.77 -5.51
CA SER A 85 -6.56 -14.60 -4.65
C SER A 85 -6.57 -13.33 -5.49
N LYS A 86 -7.61 -12.51 -5.32
CA LYS A 86 -7.80 -11.27 -6.06
C LYS A 86 -6.75 -10.22 -5.71
N LYS A 87 -6.35 -9.44 -6.70
CA LYS A 87 -5.44 -8.29 -6.61
C LYS A 87 -6.01 -7.15 -7.43
N SER A 88 -6.08 -5.97 -6.85
CA SER A 88 -6.64 -4.79 -7.50
C SER A 88 -5.83 -3.53 -7.26
N TYR A 89 -4.76 -3.60 -6.44
CA TYR A 89 -3.87 -2.48 -6.23
C TYR A 89 -2.44 -2.91 -5.87
N ILE A 90 -1.50 -1.99 -6.10
CA ILE A 90 -0.13 -2.01 -5.57
C ILE A 90 0.19 -0.65 -4.98
N ALA A 91 0.87 -0.62 -3.83
CA ALA A 91 1.34 0.61 -3.20
C ALA A 91 2.83 0.54 -2.88
N PHE A 92 3.51 1.66 -3.09
CA PHE A 92 4.92 1.89 -2.81
C PHE A 92 5.02 3.02 -1.79
N LEU A 93 5.47 2.73 -0.58
CA LEU A 93 5.45 3.69 0.52
C LEU A 93 6.87 4.19 0.81
N ASN A 94 7.00 5.51 0.99
CA ASN A 94 8.25 6.21 1.32
C ASN A 94 9.40 5.84 0.36
N HIS A 95 9.26 6.19 -0.92
CA HIS A 95 10.28 6.04 -1.96
C HIS A 95 10.86 7.39 -2.39
N ASN A 96 12.03 7.37 -3.04
CA ASN A 96 12.67 8.55 -3.65
C ASN A 96 12.87 8.45 -5.18
N LEU A 97 11.93 7.80 -5.86
CA LEU A 97 12.01 7.55 -7.30
C LEU A 97 12.27 8.82 -8.13
N VAL A 98 11.76 9.98 -7.75
CA VAL A 98 12.01 11.22 -8.51
C VAL A 98 13.44 11.69 -8.29
N SER A 99 13.89 11.72 -7.03
CA SER A 99 15.27 12.11 -6.70
C SER A 99 16.34 11.13 -7.21
N SER A 100 16.01 9.83 -7.34
CA SER A 100 16.90 8.81 -7.92
C SER A 100 16.79 8.72 -9.45
N VAL A 101 15.85 9.45 -10.07
CA VAL A 101 15.56 9.38 -11.50
C VAL A 101 15.15 7.96 -11.91
N GLY A 102 14.20 7.38 -11.17
CA GLY A 102 13.68 6.03 -11.35
C GLY A 102 12.21 6.02 -11.77
N LYS A 103 11.76 4.85 -12.17
CA LYS A 103 10.37 4.50 -12.47
C LYS A 103 10.08 3.07 -12.04
N ILE A 104 8.80 2.72 -12.04
CA ILE A 104 8.32 1.39 -11.67
C ILE A 104 7.76 0.73 -12.92
N ARG A 105 8.06 -0.56 -13.09
CA ARG A 105 7.45 -1.42 -14.10
C ARG A 105 6.80 -2.62 -13.41
N ILE A 106 5.57 -2.92 -13.80
CA ILE A 106 4.78 -4.02 -13.24
C ILE A 106 4.42 -4.99 -14.37
N PHE A 107 4.49 -6.28 -14.06
CA PHE A 107 4.06 -7.39 -14.90
C PHE A 107 3.60 -8.54 -14.00
N ALA A 108 2.73 -9.41 -14.50
CA ALA A 108 2.17 -10.52 -13.73
C ALA A 108 1.95 -11.73 -14.64
N GLY A 109 1.65 -12.88 -14.05
CA GLY A 109 1.30 -14.10 -14.77
C GLY A 109 0.92 -15.26 -13.86
N ASP A 110 0.58 -16.39 -14.46
CA ASP A 110 0.16 -17.61 -13.79
C ASP A 110 1.28 -18.65 -13.62
N ALA A 111 2.44 -18.44 -14.26
CA ALA A 111 3.64 -19.23 -14.02
C ALA A 111 4.77 -18.42 -13.38
N ALA A 112 5.53 -19.07 -12.49
CA ALA A 112 6.67 -18.44 -11.82
C ALA A 112 7.72 -17.90 -12.81
N SER A 113 7.82 -18.48 -14.01
CA SER A 113 8.74 -18.02 -15.06
C SER A 113 8.42 -16.63 -15.60
N ASP A 114 7.16 -16.22 -15.52
CA ASP A 114 6.63 -15.06 -16.24
C ASP A 114 7.16 -13.76 -15.65
N ILE A 115 7.48 -13.80 -14.36
CA ILE A 115 7.94 -12.66 -13.57
C ILE A 115 9.47 -12.61 -13.37
N THR A 116 10.24 -13.47 -14.03
CA THR A 116 11.70 -13.61 -13.76
C THR A 116 12.61 -12.85 -14.72
N ALA A 117 12.06 -12.35 -15.83
CA ALA A 117 12.84 -11.66 -16.85
C ALA A 117 12.76 -10.15 -16.72
N ILE A 118 13.87 -9.49 -17.07
CA ILE A 118 13.94 -8.04 -17.21
C ILE A 118 12.83 -7.57 -18.17
N ASP A 119 12.23 -6.42 -17.83
CA ASP A 119 11.19 -5.75 -18.61
C ASP A 119 9.90 -6.57 -18.80
N GLY A 120 9.69 -7.62 -17.99
CA GLY A 120 8.56 -8.53 -18.16
C GLY A 120 8.63 -9.33 -19.47
N ALA A 121 9.82 -9.57 -20.02
CA ALA A 121 9.96 -10.23 -21.33
C ALA A 121 9.28 -11.61 -21.40
N ASN A 122 9.24 -12.33 -20.26
CA ASN A 122 8.61 -13.63 -20.13
C ASN A 122 7.11 -13.57 -19.85
N ALA A 123 6.54 -12.41 -19.48
CA ALA A 123 5.12 -12.31 -19.14
C ALA A 123 4.25 -12.77 -20.31
N ASP A 124 3.20 -13.54 -20.01
CA ASP A 124 2.28 -14.05 -21.01
C ASP A 124 1.05 -13.15 -21.12
N THR A 125 0.79 -12.65 -22.32
CA THR A 125 -0.39 -11.84 -22.61
C THR A 125 -1.69 -12.65 -22.59
N ALA A 126 -1.61 -13.98 -22.48
CA ALA A 126 -2.78 -14.82 -22.22
C ALA A 126 -3.28 -14.69 -20.76
N ASP A 127 -2.40 -14.30 -19.83
CA ASP A 127 -2.71 -14.18 -18.40
C ASP A 127 -3.19 -12.76 -18.07
N ILE A 128 -2.48 -11.75 -18.59
CA ILE A 128 -2.86 -10.34 -18.41
C ILE A 128 -2.42 -9.49 -19.61
N THR A 129 -3.32 -8.58 -19.98
CA THR A 129 -3.12 -7.50 -20.94
C THR A 129 -3.26 -6.18 -20.18
N TRP A 130 -2.27 -5.29 -20.28
CA TRP A 130 -2.32 -3.98 -19.60
C TRP A 130 -3.18 -2.96 -20.35
N GLU A 131 -3.59 -3.26 -21.58
CA GLU A 131 -4.69 -2.57 -22.27
C GLU A 131 -6.02 -2.83 -21.55
N ASP A 132 -6.32 -4.08 -21.17
CA ASP A 132 -7.59 -4.44 -20.49
C ASP A 132 -7.52 -4.19 -18.98
N ALA A 133 -6.40 -4.51 -18.34
CA ALA A 133 -6.13 -4.23 -16.93
C ALA A 133 -5.62 -2.79 -16.73
N THR A 134 -6.33 -1.82 -17.32
CA THR A 134 -5.90 -0.42 -17.36
C THR A 134 -5.59 0.08 -15.95
N LEU A 135 -4.36 0.55 -15.78
CA LEU A 135 -3.87 1.07 -14.51
C LEU A 135 -4.40 2.48 -14.26
N THR A 136 -4.96 2.71 -13.08
CA THR A 136 -5.48 3.99 -12.62
C THR A 136 -4.61 4.52 -11.48
N GLU A 137 -4.26 5.80 -11.56
CA GLU A 137 -3.58 6.49 -10.48
C GLU A 137 -4.55 6.74 -9.31
N VAL A 138 -4.14 6.35 -8.11
CA VAL A 138 -4.83 6.75 -6.87
C VAL A 138 -4.03 7.85 -6.16
N VAL A 139 -2.71 7.67 -6.03
CA VAL A 139 -1.80 8.66 -5.44
C VAL A 139 -0.48 8.64 -6.19
N ASN A 140 0.01 9.81 -6.65
CA ASN A 140 1.38 10.04 -7.11
C ASN A 140 1.88 9.00 -8.15
N GLY A 141 0.99 8.58 -9.04
CA GLY A 141 1.26 7.68 -10.17
C GLY A 141 1.41 8.41 -11.50
N ASP A 142 1.06 9.71 -11.54
CA ASP A 142 1.14 10.70 -12.63
C ASP A 142 1.11 10.13 -14.05
N THR A 143 2.25 9.66 -14.57
CA THR A 143 2.29 9.04 -15.91
C THR A 143 2.31 7.53 -15.84
N THR A 144 1.28 6.91 -16.44
CA THR A 144 1.15 5.46 -16.58
C THR A 144 1.18 5.07 -18.06
N THR A 145 2.03 4.11 -18.43
CA THR A 145 2.22 3.73 -19.85
C THR A 145 2.31 2.22 -20.00
N ALA A 146 1.33 1.61 -20.66
CA ALA A 146 1.39 0.20 -21.06
C ALA A 146 2.39 -0.01 -22.21
N ALA A 147 3.18 -1.09 -22.13
CA ALA A 147 4.13 -1.47 -23.16
C ALA A 147 3.41 -1.87 -24.46
N THR A 148 4.03 -1.62 -25.62
CA THR A 148 3.40 -1.92 -26.93
C THR A 148 3.21 -3.43 -27.18
N ASN A 149 3.96 -4.27 -26.47
CA ASN A 149 3.77 -5.72 -26.46
C ASN A 149 2.73 -6.19 -25.42
N ASP A 150 2.19 -5.25 -24.66
CA ASP A 150 1.18 -5.41 -23.61
C ASP A 150 1.54 -6.37 -22.47
N LYS A 151 2.83 -6.59 -22.27
CA LYS A 151 3.37 -7.49 -21.22
C LYS A 151 3.62 -6.80 -19.89
N SER A 152 3.75 -5.48 -19.90
CA SER A 152 4.08 -4.69 -18.70
C SER A 152 3.46 -3.31 -18.78
N VAL A 153 3.30 -2.68 -17.61
CA VAL A 153 2.95 -1.27 -17.47
C VAL A 153 4.03 -0.54 -16.69
N VAL A 154 4.30 0.71 -17.06
CA VAL A 154 5.23 1.60 -16.37
C VAL A 154 4.46 2.67 -15.62
N ILE A 155 4.94 3.04 -14.43
CA ILE A 155 4.45 4.12 -13.58
C ILE A 155 5.62 5.06 -13.30
N GLU A 156 5.41 6.35 -13.54
CA GLU A 156 6.36 7.42 -13.30
C GLU A 156 5.76 8.37 -12.26
N PRO A 157 6.18 8.28 -10.98
CA PRO A 157 5.70 9.19 -9.93
C PRO A 157 6.11 10.65 -10.19
N GLU A 158 5.25 11.61 -9.82
CA GLU A 158 5.55 13.05 -9.93
C GLU A 158 6.48 13.53 -8.79
N THR A 159 6.34 12.96 -7.60
CA THR A 159 7.08 13.36 -6.39
C THR A 159 7.68 12.19 -5.61
N ASP A 160 8.68 12.49 -4.78
CA ASP A 160 9.15 11.54 -3.76
C ASP A 160 8.12 11.43 -2.64
N GLY A 161 7.79 10.21 -2.21
CA GLY A 161 6.75 10.01 -1.20
C GLY A 161 6.15 8.63 -1.25
N SER A 162 4.85 8.54 -1.49
CA SER A 162 4.12 7.27 -1.61
C SER A 162 3.32 7.27 -2.88
N THR A 163 3.28 6.14 -3.58
CA THR A 163 2.52 5.95 -4.81
C THR A 163 1.52 4.81 -4.60
N ILE A 164 0.27 5.01 -5.02
CA ILE A 164 -0.76 3.98 -5.05
C ILE A 164 -1.34 3.93 -6.46
N VAL A 165 -1.43 2.74 -7.00
CA VAL A 165 -2.06 2.46 -8.28
C VAL A 165 -3.06 1.34 -8.14
N THR A 166 -4.17 1.45 -8.85
CA THR A 166 -5.19 0.39 -8.98
C THR A 166 -5.23 -0.11 -10.41
N PHE A 167 -5.79 -1.29 -10.61
CA PHE A 167 -6.01 -1.89 -11.91
C PHE A 167 -7.25 -2.79 -11.82
N THR A 168 -7.81 -3.16 -12.97
CA THR A 168 -8.89 -4.15 -13.02
C THR A 168 -8.48 -5.41 -12.29
N GLU A 169 -9.34 -5.90 -11.39
CA GLU A 169 -9.06 -7.04 -10.54
C GLU A 169 -8.48 -8.24 -11.32
N GLN A 170 -7.38 -8.79 -10.80
CA GLN A 170 -6.65 -9.92 -11.34
C GLN A 170 -6.54 -11.04 -10.31
N THR A 171 -6.53 -12.28 -10.77
CA THR A 171 -6.30 -13.46 -9.91
C THR A 171 -4.92 -14.09 -10.10
N ASN A 172 -4.08 -13.47 -10.94
CA ASN A 172 -2.72 -13.92 -11.24
C ASN A 172 -1.93 -14.18 -9.97
N ARG A 173 -1.30 -15.35 -9.91
CA ARG A 173 -0.55 -15.78 -8.73
C ARG A 173 0.78 -15.04 -8.58
N TYR A 174 1.47 -14.80 -9.68
CA TYR A 174 2.84 -14.29 -9.70
C TYR A 174 2.89 -12.83 -10.14
N TRP A 175 3.62 -12.00 -9.38
CA TRP A 175 3.78 -10.57 -9.65
C TRP A 175 5.25 -10.17 -9.68
N GLY A 176 5.62 -9.42 -10.71
CA GLY A 176 6.94 -8.82 -10.89
C GLY A 176 6.85 -7.31 -10.76
N ILE A 177 7.67 -6.75 -9.86
CA ILE A 177 7.83 -5.32 -9.66
C ILE A 177 9.29 -4.99 -9.94
N GLN A 178 9.54 -4.29 -11.04
CA GLN A 178 10.86 -3.85 -11.45
C GLN A 178 11.01 -2.35 -11.21
N PHE A 179 12.00 -1.95 -10.43
CA PHE A 179 12.47 -0.57 -10.40
C PHE A 179 13.62 -0.40 -11.39
N GLU A 180 13.55 0.65 -12.21
CA GLU A 180 14.54 0.92 -13.24
C GLU A 180 14.79 2.41 -13.41
N GLY A 181 15.97 2.74 -13.95
CA GLY A 181 16.36 4.11 -14.22
C GLY A 181 15.51 4.76 -15.32
N ASN A 182 15.34 6.07 -15.23
CA ASN A 182 14.51 6.86 -16.15
C ASN A 182 15.24 8.05 -16.78
N THR A 183 16.57 8.14 -16.65
CA THR A 183 17.32 9.27 -17.22
C THR A 183 17.08 9.38 -18.73
N THR A 184 16.62 10.55 -19.18
CA THR A 184 16.34 10.92 -20.59
C THR A 184 15.31 10.06 -21.34
N ASN A 185 14.62 9.18 -20.63
CA ASN A 185 13.63 8.28 -21.18
C ASN A 185 12.30 8.50 -20.43
N THR A 186 11.18 8.22 -21.09
CA THR A 186 9.84 8.27 -20.46
C THR A 186 9.06 7.04 -20.88
N GLY A 187 8.02 6.70 -20.10
CA GLY A 187 7.17 5.55 -20.35
C GLY A 187 7.95 4.24 -20.47
N VAL A 188 7.63 3.45 -21.48
CA VAL A 188 8.04 2.03 -21.58
C VAL A 188 9.49 1.79 -22.02
N ALA A 189 10.28 2.83 -22.24
CA ALA A 189 11.69 2.70 -22.63
C ALA A 189 12.52 1.93 -21.59
N THR A 190 13.31 0.95 -22.04
CA THR A 190 14.03 -0.02 -21.18
C THR A 190 15.52 0.26 -21.03
N ASN A 191 15.99 1.37 -21.58
CA ASN A 191 17.41 1.77 -21.60
C ASN A 191 17.67 3.02 -20.75
N GLY A 192 16.76 3.36 -19.84
CA GLY A 192 16.96 4.44 -18.88
C GLY A 192 18.01 4.06 -17.84
N THR A 193 18.75 5.06 -17.37
CA THR A 193 19.75 4.88 -16.31
C THR A 193 19.35 5.63 -15.05
N TRP A 194 19.87 5.21 -13.91
CA TRP A 194 19.71 5.90 -12.63
C TRP A 194 20.50 7.21 -12.57
N GLY A 195 20.09 8.10 -11.66
CA GLY A 195 20.79 9.34 -11.35
C GLY A 195 21.95 9.16 -10.37
N SER A 196 22.40 10.26 -9.77
CA SER A 196 23.48 10.26 -8.77
C SER A 196 23.03 9.92 -7.34
N THR A 197 21.74 9.67 -7.14
CA THR A 197 21.14 9.37 -5.84
C THR A 197 20.70 7.92 -5.83
N ASP A 198 21.07 7.19 -4.78
CA ASP A 198 20.64 5.81 -4.60
C ASP A 198 19.13 5.70 -4.39
N PHE A 199 18.52 4.71 -5.03
CA PHE A 199 17.12 4.39 -4.86
C PHE A 199 16.85 3.75 -3.50
N PHE A 200 15.78 4.19 -2.84
CA PHE A 200 15.20 3.52 -1.69
C PHE A 200 13.67 3.44 -1.80
N VAL A 201 13.14 2.44 -1.11
CA VAL A 201 11.71 2.27 -0.85
C VAL A 201 11.53 1.76 0.59
N GLY A 202 10.48 2.22 1.26
CA GLY A 202 10.18 1.84 2.63
C GLY A 202 9.41 0.54 2.73
N CYS A 203 8.23 0.49 2.13
CA CYS A 203 7.35 -0.68 2.21
C CYS A 203 6.60 -0.84 0.88
N ILE A 204 6.38 -2.08 0.47
CA ILE A 204 5.60 -2.42 -0.72
C ILE A 204 4.39 -3.21 -0.26
N MET A 205 3.22 -2.85 -0.76
CA MET A 205 1.98 -3.56 -0.51
C MET A 205 1.35 -3.98 -1.82
N ILE A 206 0.75 -5.16 -1.84
CA ILE A 206 -0.05 -5.65 -2.95
C ILE A 206 -1.23 -6.44 -2.39
N GLY A 207 -2.41 -6.22 -2.94
CA GLY A 207 -3.59 -6.87 -2.43
C GLY A 207 -4.85 -6.46 -3.15
N GLU A 208 -5.94 -6.70 -2.46
CA GLU A 208 -7.28 -6.34 -2.85
C GLU A 208 -7.74 -5.16 -2.02
N TYR A 209 -8.39 -4.19 -2.66
CA TYR A 209 -9.10 -3.16 -1.94
C TYR A 209 -10.57 -3.56 -1.77
N TYR A 210 -11.15 -3.16 -0.65
CA TYR A 210 -12.58 -3.32 -0.36
C TYR A 210 -13.25 -1.95 -0.22
N GLU A 211 -14.41 -1.77 -0.86
CA GLU A 211 -15.23 -0.58 -0.74
C GLU A 211 -16.45 -0.86 0.13
N MET A 212 -16.75 0.01 1.09
CA MET A 212 -18.03 -0.12 1.81
C MET A 212 -19.21 0.02 0.84
N PRO A 213 -20.32 -0.71 1.04
CA PRO A 213 -21.47 -0.66 0.14
C PRO A 213 -22.14 0.73 0.10
N HIS A 214 -22.01 1.50 1.18
CA HIS A 214 -22.46 2.88 1.26
C HIS A 214 -21.63 3.70 2.26
N ALA A 215 -21.86 5.01 2.26
CA ALA A 215 -21.28 5.94 3.23
C ALA A 215 -21.77 5.64 4.66
N PRO A 216 -20.99 5.97 5.71
CA PRO A 216 -21.40 5.78 7.09
C PRO A 216 -22.58 6.69 7.47
N ASP A 217 -23.21 6.34 8.59
CA ASP A 217 -24.38 7.01 9.14
C ASP A 217 -24.11 8.48 9.52
N LEU A 218 -25.19 9.23 9.71
CA LEU A 218 -25.13 10.57 10.28
C LEU A 218 -24.42 10.52 11.65
N GLN A 219 -23.53 11.48 11.93
CA GLN A 219 -22.70 11.60 13.14
C GLN A 219 -21.35 10.85 13.13
N VAL A 220 -20.70 10.76 11.97
CA VAL A 220 -19.29 10.37 11.89
C VAL A 220 -18.40 11.34 12.68
N THR A 221 -17.47 10.81 13.47
CA THR A 221 -16.53 11.63 14.24
C THR A 221 -15.12 11.49 13.67
N ARG A 222 -14.51 12.62 13.34
CA ARG A 222 -13.08 12.74 13.03
C ARG A 222 -12.36 13.43 14.18
N MET A 223 -11.27 12.85 14.66
CA MET A 223 -10.44 13.40 15.72
C MET A 223 -8.98 13.52 15.27
N ILE A 224 -8.29 14.55 15.79
CA ILE A 224 -6.83 14.66 15.74
C ILE A 224 -6.33 14.47 17.17
N SER A 225 -5.58 13.40 17.42
CA SER A 225 -5.14 13.03 18.76
C SER A 225 -3.61 13.02 18.85
N TYR A 226 -3.04 13.87 19.70
CA TYR A 226 -1.61 13.82 20.05
C TYR A 226 -1.30 12.71 21.07
N ASN A 227 -2.32 12.27 21.80
CA ASN A 227 -2.34 11.08 22.62
C ASN A 227 -3.77 10.88 23.15
N ARG A 228 -4.31 9.66 23.08
CA ARG A 228 -5.63 9.32 23.65
C ARG A 228 -5.62 9.31 25.20
N LEU A 229 -4.45 9.23 25.82
CA LEU A 229 -4.26 9.23 27.28
C LEU A 229 -3.45 10.46 27.72
N ASN A 230 -3.89 11.10 28.81
CA ASN A 230 -3.33 12.34 29.37
C ASN A 230 -1.84 12.21 29.76
N ASP A 231 -0.93 12.47 28.81
CA ASP A 231 0.50 12.68 29.11
C ASP A 231 0.75 14.01 29.83
N LEU A 232 -0.24 14.91 29.85
CA LEU A 232 -0.19 16.14 30.62
C LEU A 232 -0.52 15.83 32.09
N GLN A 233 0.53 15.68 32.88
CA GLN A 233 0.44 15.42 34.32
C GLN A 233 0.55 16.73 35.10
N GLU A 234 -0.17 16.83 36.22
CA GLU A 234 -0.10 17.96 37.14
C GLU A 234 0.58 17.50 38.42
N SER A 235 1.68 18.16 38.79
CA SER A 235 2.35 17.95 40.07
C SER A 235 1.44 18.38 41.23
N TYR A 236 1.70 17.88 42.43
CA TYR A 236 0.99 18.30 43.66
C TYR A 236 1.09 19.81 43.94
N GLY A 237 2.04 20.53 43.33
CA GLY A 237 2.19 21.98 43.41
C GLY A 237 1.46 22.76 42.30
N GLY A 238 0.67 22.10 41.45
CA GLY A 238 -0.08 22.73 40.35
C GLY A 238 0.73 23.00 39.08
N GLN A 239 2.03 22.66 39.04
CA GLN A 239 2.82 22.73 37.81
C GLN A 239 2.47 21.56 36.90
N ARG A 240 2.16 21.85 35.63
CA ARG A 240 1.90 20.85 34.59
C ARG A 240 3.17 20.51 33.82
N PHE A 241 3.36 19.23 33.51
CA PHE A 241 4.44 18.73 32.66
C PHE A 241 3.89 17.64 31.73
N SER A 242 4.51 17.48 30.56
CA SER A 242 4.10 16.49 29.57
C SER A 242 5.30 15.83 28.92
N ASN A 243 5.18 14.52 28.68
CA ASN A 243 6.11 13.75 27.88
C ASN A 243 5.37 13.23 26.66
N LEU A 244 5.30 14.04 25.61
CA LEU A 244 4.65 13.65 24.36
C LEU A 244 5.44 12.50 23.69
N LYS A 245 4.79 11.36 23.46
CA LYS A 245 5.45 10.16 22.91
C LYS A 245 5.67 10.21 21.40
N SER A 246 4.75 10.83 20.66
CA SER A 246 4.85 11.01 19.21
C SER A 246 4.25 12.37 18.83
N TYR A 247 4.85 13.02 17.84
CA TYR A 247 4.25 14.20 17.21
C TYR A 247 3.25 13.82 16.13
N GLY A 248 3.08 12.54 15.82
CA GLY A 248 2.32 12.08 14.66
C GLY A 248 3.25 11.74 13.50
N ARG A 249 2.76 12.03 12.28
CA ARG A 249 3.52 11.96 11.02
C ARG A 249 4.89 12.63 11.12
N THR A 250 5.86 12.03 10.44
CA THR A 250 7.21 12.57 10.30
C THR A 250 7.47 12.96 8.85
N SER A 251 8.25 14.02 8.65
CA SER A 251 8.69 14.42 7.32
C SER A 251 10.08 15.03 7.34
N SER A 252 10.83 14.68 6.31
CA SER A 252 12.12 15.25 5.97
C SER A 252 12.27 15.28 4.44
N SER A 253 13.33 15.89 3.95
CA SER A 253 13.64 15.89 2.52
C SER A 253 14.02 14.51 1.96
N THR A 254 14.29 13.52 2.82
CA THR A 254 14.84 12.20 2.41
C THR A 254 14.06 11.00 2.96
N SER A 255 12.99 11.24 3.72
CA SER A 255 12.10 10.22 4.24
C SER A 255 10.89 10.88 4.88
N LYS A 256 9.71 10.34 4.62
CA LYS A 256 8.43 10.89 5.09
C LYS A 256 7.48 9.75 5.44
N SER A 257 6.62 9.98 6.42
CA SER A 257 5.47 9.11 6.68
C SER A 257 4.57 9.05 5.44
N PRO A 258 3.86 7.93 5.21
CA PRO A 258 2.95 7.81 4.07
C PRO A 258 1.99 8.99 3.96
N PHE A 259 1.72 9.40 2.72
CA PHE A 259 0.76 10.47 2.39
C PHE A 259 1.08 11.83 3.03
N THR A 260 2.37 12.08 3.29
CA THR A 260 2.87 13.38 3.74
C THR A 260 3.62 14.05 2.62
N THR A 261 3.13 15.22 2.18
CA THR A 261 3.77 16.00 1.11
C THR A 261 4.82 16.98 1.64
N GLY A 262 4.72 17.38 2.92
CA GLY A 262 5.67 18.28 3.57
C GLY A 262 7.11 17.75 3.54
N SER A 263 8.10 18.64 3.47
CA SER A 263 9.52 18.28 3.37
C SER A 263 10.31 18.57 4.65
N ASN A 264 9.68 19.19 5.65
CA ASN A 264 10.27 19.42 6.96
C ASN A 264 9.25 19.07 8.05
N GLY A 265 9.74 18.60 9.20
CA GLY A 265 8.86 18.21 10.30
C GLY A 265 7.92 19.30 10.80
N TYR A 266 8.25 20.59 10.63
CA TYR A 266 7.37 21.71 10.99
C TYR A 266 6.30 22.03 9.94
N ASP A 267 6.39 21.46 8.73
CA ASP A 267 5.39 21.60 7.67
C ASP A 267 4.25 20.58 7.84
N SER A 268 4.44 19.56 8.68
CA SER A 268 3.46 18.49 8.92
C SER A 268 2.55 18.83 10.08
N TYR A 269 1.24 18.62 9.90
CA TYR A 269 0.30 18.63 11.01
C TYR A 269 0.61 17.45 11.94
N GLY A 270 0.68 17.74 13.24
CA GLY A 270 0.90 16.71 14.23
C GLY A 270 -0.39 16.07 14.77
N GLY A 271 -0.20 15.02 15.55
CA GLY A 271 -1.25 14.14 16.04
C GLY A 271 -1.68 13.13 14.97
N ARG A 272 -2.42 12.12 15.43
CA ARG A 272 -2.96 11.04 14.60
C ARG A 272 -4.39 11.32 14.22
N LEU A 273 -4.73 11.06 12.97
CA LEU A 273 -6.12 11.06 12.51
C LEU A 273 -6.85 9.80 13.01
N ILE A 274 -8.02 10.01 13.60
CA ILE A 274 -8.90 8.93 14.06
C ILE A 274 -10.29 9.15 13.45
N TYR A 275 -10.87 8.09 12.92
CA TYR A 275 -12.20 8.07 12.31
C TYR A 275 -13.08 7.07 13.05
N ASP A 276 -14.11 7.55 13.74
CA ASP A 276 -15.16 6.73 14.33
C ASP A 276 -16.38 6.73 13.39
N MET A 277 -16.68 5.58 12.83
CA MET A 277 -17.70 5.37 11.80
C MET A 277 -18.71 4.32 12.26
N ASN A 278 -19.98 4.56 11.94
CA ASN A 278 -21.05 3.58 12.10
C ASN A 278 -21.70 3.36 10.74
N PHE A 279 -22.02 2.12 10.43
CA PHE A 279 -22.73 1.75 9.23
C PHE A 279 -23.97 0.96 9.63
N SER A 280 -25.13 1.49 9.29
CA SER A 280 -26.41 0.81 9.54
C SER A 280 -26.96 0.20 8.28
N PHE A 281 -27.69 -0.89 8.46
CA PHE A 281 -28.46 -1.55 7.40
C PHE A 281 -27.63 -2.11 6.24
N ILE A 282 -26.47 -2.68 6.54
CA ILE A 282 -25.66 -3.39 5.54
C ILE A 282 -26.20 -4.80 5.37
N ASP A 283 -26.22 -5.29 4.13
CA ASP A 283 -26.62 -6.65 3.78
C ASP A 283 -25.60 -7.68 4.30
N SER A 284 -26.09 -8.85 4.71
CA SER A 284 -25.23 -9.92 5.25
C SER A 284 -24.11 -10.33 4.29
N THR A 285 -24.36 -10.29 2.98
CA THR A 285 -23.42 -10.65 1.92
C THR A 285 -22.24 -9.69 1.80
N ASP A 286 -22.41 -8.42 2.22
CA ASP A 286 -21.33 -7.43 2.20
C ASP A 286 -20.47 -7.49 3.47
N ILE A 287 -20.93 -8.19 4.52
CA ILE A 287 -20.21 -8.25 5.80
C ILE A 287 -19.60 -9.61 6.04
N MET A 288 -20.38 -10.68 5.83
CA MET A 288 -20.03 -12.03 6.25
C MET A 288 -19.77 -12.91 5.03
N PRO A 289 -18.83 -13.86 5.13
CA PRO A 289 -18.66 -14.87 4.10
C PRO A 289 -19.85 -15.84 4.09
N ASP A 290 -20.04 -16.56 2.99
CA ASP A 290 -21.05 -17.61 2.90
C ASP A 290 -20.76 -18.75 3.91
N GLU A 291 -19.47 -19.03 4.14
CA GLU A 291 -18.99 -20.07 5.06
C GLU A 291 -17.81 -19.55 5.90
N TYR A 292 -17.72 -19.96 7.17
CA TYR A 292 -16.68 -19.50 8.11
C TYR A 292 -15.53 -20.50 8.32
N ASP A 293 -15.62 -21.71 7.77
CA ASP A 293 -14.64 -22.77 7.96
C ASP A 293 -13.46 -22.67 6.97
N ILE A 294 -13.69 -22.06 5.81
CA ILE A 294 -12.65 -21.79 4.81
C ILE A 294 -12.85 -20.40 4.17
N PRO A 295 -11.79 -19.61 3.96
CA PRO A 295 -11.87 -18.40 3.14
C PRO A 295 -12.19 -18.75 1.68
N LEU A 296 -13.18 -18.09 1.11
CA LEU A 296 -13.60 -18.25 -0.27
C LEU A 296 -13.14 -17.02 -1.06
N ALA A 297 -12.07 -17.17 -1.82
CA ALA A 297 -11.45 -16.06 -2.55
C ALA A 297 -12.34 -15.41 -3.64
N THR A 298 -13.56 -15.90 -3.83
CA THR A 298 -14.58 -15.31 -4.71
C THR A 298 -15.56 -14.40 -3.99
N ASP A 299 -15.67 -14.51 -2.66
CA ASP A 299 -16.64 -13.78 -1.86
C ASP A 299 -16.10 -12.39 -1.57
N ASP A 300 -16.88 -11.36 -1.89
CA ASP A 300 -16.52 -9.95 -1.67
C ASP A 300 -17.22 -9.44 -0.41
N ASN A 301 -16.56 -9.59 0.74
CA ASN A 301 -17.15 -9.21 2.03
C ASN A 301 -16.12 -8.64 3.01
N PHE A 302 -16.60 -7.77 3.90
CA PHE A 302 -15.75 -7.06 4.84
C PHE A 302 -14.96 -8.00 5.78
N VAL A 303 -15.56 -9.12 6.22
CA VAL A 303 -14.88 -10.06 7.13
C VAL A 303 -13.70 -10.72 6.43
N GLU A 304 -13.85 -11.18 5.19
CA GLU A 304 -12.80 -11.89 4.46
C GLU A 304 -11.71 -10.93 3.95
N ASP A 305 -12.11 -9.84 3.28
CA ASP A 305 -11.19 -8.98 2.51
C ASP A 305 -10.51 -7.92 3.37
N VAL A 306 -11.15 -7.57 4.49
CA VAL A 306 -10.63 -6.55 5.39
C VAL A 306 -10.25 -7.16 6.73
N TRP A 307 -11.23 -7.60 7.52
CA TRP A 307 -10.99 -7.95 8.92
C TRP A 307 -10.04 -9.14 9.09
N ASN A 308 -10.18 -10.18 8.26
CA ASN A 308 -9.32 -11.35 8.28
C ASN A 308 -7.91 -11.03 7.73
N LYS A 309 -7.82 -10.25 6.64
CA LYS A 309 -6.52 -9.82 6.07
C LYS A 309 -5.70 -8.99 7.04
N THR A 310 -6.36 -8.13 7.83
CA THR A 310 -5.67 -7.29 8.83
C THR A 310 -5.46 -8.00 10.17
N ASN A 311 -5.94 -9.24 10.32
CA ASN A 311 -6.04 -9.94 11.60
C ASN A 311 -6.69 -9.04 12.69
N GLY A 312 -7.80 -8.38 12.37
CA GLY A 312 -8.37 -7.32 13.21
C GLY A 312 -7.42 -6.12 13.30
N ASN A 313 -6.99 -5.74 14.50
CA ASN A 313 -6.12 -4.56 14.72
C ASN A 313 -4.61 -4.83 14.61
N HIS A 314 -4.20 -6.00 14.14
CA HIS A 314 -2.80 -6.41 14.21
C HIS A 314 -1.95 -5.88 13.05
N ILE A 315 -2.46 -5.98 11.82
CA ILE A 315 -1.75 -5.57 10.60
C ILE A 315 -2.32 -4.22 10.14
N PRO A 316 -1.48 -3.20 9.91
CA PRO A 316 -1.96 -1.92 9.39
C PRO A 316 -2.31 -2.03 7.89
N PHE A 317 -3.02 -1.03 7.38
CA PHE A 317 -3.50 -0.95 6.01
C PHE A 317 -3.58 0.50 5.57
N ILE A 318 -3.79 0.73 4.28
CA ILE A 318 -4.10 2.08 3.78
C ILE A 318 -5.61 2.26 3.83
N PHE A 319 -6.06 3.37 4.40
CA PHE A 319 -7.47 3.74 4.49
C PHE A 319 -7.70 5.02 3.71
N SER A 320 -8.70 5.00 2.81
CA SER A 320 -9.22 6.20 2.16
C SER A 320 -10.61 6.54 2.70
N ILE A 321 -10.84 7.84 2.94
CA ILE A 321 -12.13 8.36 3.42
C ILE A 321 -13.23 8.35 2.35
N ASP A 322 -12.85 8.27 1.07
CA ASP A 322 -13.74 8.19 -0.09
C ASP A 322 -13.08 7.34 -1.18
N LYS A 323 -13.88 6.53 -1.86
CA LYS A 323 -13.41 5.73 -2.99
C LYS A 323 -13.03 6.59 -4.20
N ALA A 324 -13.55 7.81 -4.27
CA ALA A 324 -13.22 8.78 -5.33
C ALA A 324 -11.99 9.64 -4.99
N SER A 325 -11.29 9.36 -3.90
CA SER A 325 -10.03 10.01 -3.54
C SER A 325 -8.91 9.48 -4.43
N GLU A 326 -8.81 9.98 -5.66
CA GLU A 326 -7.87 9.50 -6.68
C GLU A 326 -7.24 10.71 -7.42
N GLY A 327 -5.98 10.55 -7.85
CA GLY A 327 -5.22 11.54 -8.62
C GLY A 327 -4.61 12.68 -7.80
N ASP A 328 -4.48 13.86 -8.42
CA ASP A 328 -3.80 15.02 -7.83
C ASP A 328 -4.31 15.39 -6.43
N ASN A 329 -3.40 15.50 -5.47
CA ASN A 329 -3.67 15.91 -4.09
C ASN A 329 -4.49 14.92 -3.24
N ALA A 330 -4.63 13.67 -3.70
CA ALA A 330 -5.33 12.62 -2.97
C ALA A 330 -4.62 12.19 -1.67
N GLU A 331 -3.36 12.55 -1.44
CA GLU A 331 -2.59 12.20 -0.23
C GLU A 331 -3.30 12.64 1.05
N SER A 332 -3.98 13.79 1.02
CA SER A 332 -4.67 14.31 2.20
C SER A 332 -5.90 13.49 2.62
N GLU A 333 -6.37 12.60 1.77
CA GLU A 333 -7.57 11.78 1.95
C GLU A 333 -7.23 10.31 2.31
N HIS A 334 -5.94 9.98 2.35
CA HIS A 334 -5.41 8.68 2.74
C HIS A 334 -4.66 8.73 4.07
N ILE A 335 -4.78 7.65 4.84
CA ILE A 335 -3.94 7.41 6.02
C ILE A 335 -3.37 5.99 5.96
N PHE A 336 -2.19 5.81 6.54
CA PHE A 336 -1.68 4.50 6.90
C PHE A 336 -2.03 4.25 8.36
N GLY A 337 -2.86 3.26 8.63
CA GLY A 337 -3.48 3.09 9.94
C GLY A 337 -3.87 1.66 10.25
N ARG A 338 -4.52 1.46 11.39
CA ARG A 338 -5.09 0.17 11.80
C ARG A 338 -6.47 0.38 12.41
N PHE A 339 -7.21 -0.70 12.60
CA PHE A 339 -8.39 -0.66 13.45
C PHE A 339 -8.01 -0.37 14.90
N ALA A 340 -8.71 0.55 15.56
CA ALA A 340 -8.58 0.72 17.01
C ALA A 340 -9.39 -0.33 17.77
N ASN A 341 -10.44 -0.89 17.15
CA ASN A 341 -11.27 -1.95 17.71
C ASN A 341 -10.48 -3.27 17.73
N ASN A 342 -10.57 -4.01 18.83
CA ASN A 342 -10.02 -5.36 18.96
C ASN A 342 -11.06 -6.46 18.68
N SER A 343 -12.30 -6.10 18.40
CA SER A 343 -13.40 -6.99 17.97
C SER A 343 -14.22 -6.31 16.87
N LEU A 344 -14.82 -7.13 16.01
CA LEU A 344 -15.80 -6.70 15.03
C LEU A 344 -17.19 -7.04 15.59
N ASP A 345 -17.87 -6.03 16.11
CA ASP A 345 -19.21 -6.19 16.67
C ASP A 345 -20.26 -5.94 15.58
N MET A 346 -21.00 -6.99 15.22
CA MET A 346 -22.03 -6.97 14.18
C MET A 346 -23.40 -7.17 14.84
N GLN A 347 -24.25 -6.15 14.82
CA GLN A 347 -25.58 -6.21 15.42
C GLN A 347 -26.64 -6.47 14.33
N GLN A 348 -27.29 -7.63 14.38
CA GLN A 348 -28.42 -7.92 13.50
C GLN A 348 -29.63 -7.06 13.88
N VAL A 349 -30.18 -6.31 12.92
CA VAL A 349 -31.34 -5.41 13.14
C VAL A 349 -32.59 -5.86 12.38
N ALA A 350 -32.42 -6.68 11.33
CA ALA A 350 -33.48 -7.40 10.63
C ALA A 350 -32.89 -8.70 10.04
N PRO A 351 -33.70 -9.64 9.51
CA PRO A 351 -33.17 -10.79 8.78
C PRO A 351 -32.19 -10.32 7.70
N ASP A 352 -30.97 -10.88 7.71
CA ASP A 352 -29.89 -10.59 6.78
C ASP A 352 -29.40 -9.13 6.73
N ILE A 353 -29.74 -8.31 7.72
CA ILE A 353 -29.35 -6.89 7.81
C ILE A 353 -28.64 -6.59 9.13
N PHE A 354 -27.48 -5.95 9.04
CA PHE A 354 -26.59 -5.71 10.18
C PHE A 354 -26.15 -4.25 10.30
N ASN A 355 -25.82 -3.87 11.53
CA ASN A 355 -25.13 -2.63 11.85
C ASN A 355 -23.72 -2.94 12.37
N VAL A 356 -22.74 -2.14 11.96
CA VAL A 356 -21.32 -2.30 12.32
C VAL A 356 -20.73 -0.95 12.72
N SER A 357 -19.87 -0.96 13.74
CA SER A 357 -19.10 0.20 14.18
C SER A 357 -17.61 -0.05 13.97
N LEU A 358 -16.93 0.90 13.33
CA LEU A 358 -15.51 0.82 13.00
C LEU A 358 -14.79 2.10 13.42
N THR A 359 -13.65 1.93 14.09
CA THR A 359 -12.70 3.00 14.37
C THR A 359 -11.39 2.71 13.67
N VAL A 360 -10.92 3.65 12.84
CA VAL A 360 -9.59 3.58 12.21
C VAL A 360 -8.70 4.67 12.82
N GLU A 361 -7.49 4.29 13.23
CA GLU A 361 -6.47 5.18 13.79
C GLU A 361 -5.21 5.15 12.94
N GLU A 362 -4.67 6.33 12.64
CA GLU A 362 -3.41 6.51 11.95
C GLU A 362 -2.20 6.05 12.78
N GLU A 363 -1.24 5.39 12.13
CA GLU A 363 -0.08 4.79 12.81
C GLU A 363 0.97 5.77 13.30
N PHE A 364 1.20 6.84 12.55
CA PHE A 364 2.30 7.77 12.81
C PHE A 364 1.82 8.92 13.67
#